data_AF-A0A1H8LLD0-F1
#
_entry.id   AF-A0A1H8LLD0-F1
#
_cell.length_a   1.000
_cell.length_b   1.000
_cell.length_c   1.000
_cell.angle_alpha   90.00
_cell.angle_beta   90.00
_cell.angle_gamma   90.00
#
_symmetry.space_group_name_H-M   'P 1'
#
loop_
_entity.id
_entity.type
_entity.pdbx_description
1 polymer ?
#
loop_
_entity_poly.entity_id
_entity_poly.type
_entity_poly.pdbx_seq_one_letter_code
_entity_poly.pdbx_strand_id
1 'polypeptide(L)'
;MRYDFDRVIDRRNSSSFKWDGVAASYGPIEDTIPMWVADMDFAAPPEVVEALQKRVRHGIFGYSFRPDSYLEAITDWLDRRHQWRALIRRGLRIALI
;
A
#
# COMPACT_ATOMS: atom_id res chain seq x y z
N MET A 1 -18.11 -1.82 9.96
CA MET A 1 -17.91 -1.03 8.73
C MET A 1 -18.23 -1.91 7.54
N ARG A 2 -18.81 -1.36 6.47
CA ARG A 2 -19.14 -2.11 5.24
C ARG A 2 -18.18 -1.67 4.14
N TYR A 3 -17.39 -2.60 3.62
CA TYR A 3 -16.55 -2.39 2.45
C TYR A 3 -17.33 -2.83 1.20
N ASP A 4 -17.23 -2.06 0.13
CA ASP A 4 -17.85 -2.38 -1.16
C ASP A 4 -16.79 -2.94 -2.11
N PHE A 5 -16.77 -4.27 -2.24
CA PHE A 5 -15.90 -4.99 -3.15
C PHE A 5 -16.57 -5.24 -4.52
N ASP A 6 -17.86 -4.92 -4.68
CA ASP A 6 -18.59 -5.08 -5.93
C ASP A 6 -18.45 -3.85 -6.83
N ARG A 7 -18.04 -2.71 -6.26
CA ARG A 7 -17.72 -1.50 -7.02
C ARG A 7 -16.58 -1.75 -8.00
N VAL A 8 -16.92 -1.72 -9.29
CA VAL A 8 -15.95 -1.71 -10.38
C VAL A 8 -15.26 -0.34 -10.45
N ILE A 9 -13.93 -0.36 -10.49
CA ILE A 9 -13.08 0.84 -10.64
C ILE A 9 -12.29 0.67 -11.93
N ASP A 10 -12.49 1.56 -12.89
CA ASP A 10 -11.69 1.56 -14.12
C ASP A 10 -10.27 2.03 -13.81
N ARG A 11 -9.28 1.22 -14.22
CA ARG A 11 -7.85 1.45 -14.01
C ARG A 11 -7.08 1.60 -15.33
N ARG A 12 -7.80 1.70 -16.46
CA ARG A 12 -7.19 2.05 -17.74
C ARG A 12 -6.76 3.51 -17.74
N ASN A 13 -5.67 3.81 -18.45
CA ASN A 13 -5.08 5.14 -18.53
C ASN A 13 -4.72 5.72 -17.14
N SER A 14 -4.45 4.86 -16.17
CA SER A 14 -4.09 5.25 -14.79
C SER A 14 -2.62 4.97 -14.49
N SER A 15 -1.81 4.70 -15.51
CA SER A 15 -0.44 4.19 -15.38
C SER A 15 -0.38 2.86 -14.62
N SER A 16 -1.41 2.02 -14.75
CA SER A 16 -1.47 0.72 -14.10
C SER A 16 -0.66 -0.29 -14.91
N PHE A 17 0.39 -0.87 -14.33
CA PHE A 17 1.14 -1.93 -15.03
C PHE A 17 0.26 -3.14 -15.37
N LYS A 18 -0.72 -3.45 -14.50
CA LYS A 18 -1.67 -4.54 -14.73
C LYS A 18 -2.57 -4.33 -15.94
N TRP A 19 -3.10 -3.10 -16.11
CA TRP A 19 -4.09 -2.77 -17.14
C TRP A 19 -3.46 -2.16 -18.39
N ASP A 20 -2.58 -1.17 -18.23
CA ASP A 20 -1.95 -0.44 -19.33
C ASP A 20 -0.70 -1.17 -19.86
N GLY A 21 -0.09 -2.06 -19.07
CA GLY A 21 1.09 -2.84 -19.45
C GLY A 21 0.81 -4.09 -20.29
N VAL A 22 -0.45 -4.49 -20.47
CA VAL A 22 -0.84 -5.73 -21.16
C VAL A 22 -0.27 -5.79 -22.57
N ALA A 23 -0.43 -4.72 -23.35
CA ALA A 23 0.02 -4.67 -24.74
C ALA A 23 1.54 -4.84 -24.87
N ALA A 24 2.30 -4.29 -23.92
CA ALA A 24 3.75 -4.39 -23.89
C ALA A 24 4.23 -5.79 -23.47
N SER A 25 3.50 -6.47 -22.59
CA SER A 25 3.88 -7.80 -22.08
C SER A 25 3.40 -8.97 -22.95
N TYR A 26 2.25 -8.83 -23.63
CA TYR A 26 1.58 -9.94 -24.33
C TYR A 26 1.15 -9.60 -25.77
N GLY A 27 1.46 -8.40 -26.27
CA GLY A 27 0.96 -7.90 -27.54
C GLY A 27 -0.44 -7.28 -27.41
N PRO A 28 -0.92 -6.57 -28.46
CA PRO A 28 -2.24 -5.96 -28.44
C PRO A 28 -3.33 -7.03 -28.37
N ILE A 29 -4.18 -6.96 -27.34
CA ILE A 29 -5.30 -7.88 -27.13
C ILE A 29 -6.54 -7.02 -26.85
N GLU A 30 -7.53 -7.09 -27.74
CA GLU A 30 -8.82 -6.40 -27.56
C GLU A 30 -9.61 -7.01 -26.39
N ASP A 31 -10.40 -6.19 -25.69
CA ASP A 31 -11.29 -6.60 -24.60
C ASP A 31 -10.64 -7.45 -23.49
N THR A 32 -9.36 -7.20 -23.21
CA THR A 32 -8.61 -7.97 -22.21
C THR A 32 -9.11 -7.73 -20.78
N ILE A 33 -9.20 -8.83 -20.01
CA ILE A 33 -9.36 -8.82 -18.55
C ILE A 33 -8.02 -9.28 -17.92
N PRO A 34 -7.18 -8.36 -17.43
CA PRO A 34 -5.87 -8.71 -16.87
C PRO A 34 -5.99 -9.35 -15.49
N MET A 35 -5.55 -10.61 -15.36
CA MET A 35 -5.56 -11.39 -14.12
C MET A 35 -4.16 -11.87 -13.67
N TRP A 36 -3.11 -11.13 -14.04
CA TRP A 36 -1.73 -11.61 -13.99
C TRP A 36 -0.83 -10.91 -12.94
N VAL A 37 -0.99 -9.59 -12.74
CA VAL A 37 -0.24 -8.86 -11.71
C VAL A 37 -0.94 -9.01 -10.35
N ALA A 38 -0.15 -9.33 -9.32
CA ALA A 38 -0.62 -9.51 -7.94
C ALA A 38 -0.85 -8.18 -7.19
N ASP A 39 -1.63 -7.27 -7.81
CA ASP A 39 -2.26 -6.14 -7.14
C ASP A 39 -3.80 -6.30 -7.16
N MET A 40 -4.53 -5.39 -6.51
CA MET A 40 -5.98 -5.48 -6.38
C MET A 40 -6.69 -4.46 -7.27
N ASP A 41 -7.87 -4.81 -7.79
CA ASP A 41 -8.81 -3.87 -8.43
C ASP A 41 -9.85 -3.31 -7.44
N PHE A 42 -9.51 -3.34 -6.15
CA PHE A 42 -10.31 -2.74 -5.07
C PHE A 42 -9.68 -1.41 -4.64
N ALA A 43 -10.52 -0.49 -4.15
CA ALA A 43 -10.01 0.68 -3.45
C ALA A 43 -9.23 0.26 -2.20
N ALA A 44 -8.17 1.01 -1.87
CA ALA A 44 -7.51 0.86 -0.58
C ALA A 44 -8.50 1.12 0.57
N PRO A 45 -8.30 0.54 1.76
CA PRO A 45 -9.19 0.76 2.90
C PRO A 45 -9.34 2.26 3.21
N PRO A 46 -10.55 2.75 3.53
CA PRO A 46 -10.81 4.16 3.84
C PRO A 46 -9.91 4.71 4.95
N GLU A 47 -9.53 3.88 5.92
CA GLU A 47 -8.63 4.24 7.02
C GLU A 47 -7.22 4.58 6.50
N VAL A 48 -6.75 3.89 5.46
CA VAL A 48 -5.46 4.18 4.79
C VAL A 48 -5.58 5.46 3.97
N VAL A 49 -6.66 5.62 3.21
CA VAL A 49 -6.91 6.82 2.40
C VAL A 49 -6.99 8.06 3.30
N GLU A 50 -7.70 7.98 4.43
CA GLU A 50 -7.82 9.08 5.39
C GLU A 50 -6.46 9.46 6.00
N ALA A 51 -5.65 8.47 6.40
CA ALA A 51 -4.32 8.71 6.93
C ALA A 51 -3.42 9.44 5.91
N LEU A 52 -3.47 9.04 4.64
CA LEU A 52 -2.76 9.70 3.56
C LEU A 52 -3.29 11.12 3.31
N GLN A 53 -4.60 11.32 3.23
CA GLN A 53 -5.20 12.63 3.07
C GLN A 53 -4.81 13.57 4.22
N LYS A 54 -4.82 13.08 5.46
CA LYS A 54 -4.36 13.84 6.64
C LYS A 54 -2.90 14.25 6.50
N ARG A 55 -2.03 13.34 6.04
CA ARG A 55 -0.62 13.65 5.80
C ARG A 55 -0.44 14.67 4.69
N VAL A 56 -1.19 14.55 3.58
CA VAL A 56 -1.14 15.48 2.46
C VAL A 56 -1.58 16.88 2.86
N ARG A 57 -2.62 17.01 3.70
CA ARG A 57 -3.10 18.30 4.22
C ARG A 57 -2.06 19.11 4.99
N HIS A 58 -1.01 18.48 5.52
CA HIS A 58 0.08 19.19 6.18
C HIS A 58 0.89 20.09 5.21
N GLY A 59 0.89 19.79 3.91
CA GLY A 59 1.47 20.64 2.87
C GLY A 59 3.00 20.66 2.77
N ILE A 60 3.73 20.23 3.81
CA ILE A 60 5.20 20.12 3.80
C ILE A 60 5.60 18.66 3.62
N PHE A 61 6.48 18.36 2.66
CA PHE A 61 6.91 16.99 2.29
C PHE A 61 8.42 16.77 2.39
N GLY A 62 9.09 17.53 3.27
CA GLY A 62 10.52 17.38 3.53
C GLY A 62 10.88 16.12 4.34
N TYR A 63 12.12 16.09 4.82
CA TYR A 63 12.66 14.96 5.59
C TYR A 63 11.76 14.58 6.77
N SER A 64 11.44 13.29 6.85
CA SER A 64 10.56 12.74 7.87
C SER A 64 11.36 11.89 8.86
N PHE A 65 11.20 12.17 10.15
CA PHE A 65 11.67 11.28 11.20
C PHE A 65 10.67 10.15 11.40
N ARG A 66 11.15 8.91 11.55
CA ARG A 66 10.30 7.73 11.77
C ARG A 66 9.92 7.65 13.26
N PRO A 67 8.63 7.78 13.62
CA PRO A 67 8.20 7.66 15.01
C PRO A 67 8.23 6.20 15.48
N ASP A 68 8.34 5.98 16.79
CA ASP A 68 8.32 4.64 17.40
C ASP A 68 7.03 3.87 17.06
N SER A 69 5.91 4.58 16.92
CA SER A 69 4.61 4.02 16.54
C SER A 69 4.61 3.26 15.21
N TYR A 70 5.54 3.56 14.30
CA TYR A 70 5.71 2.80 13.06
C TYR A 70 6.09 1.35 13.32
N LEU A 71 7.07 1.15 14.20
CA LEU A 71 7.58 -0.17 14.55
C LEU A 71 6.60 -0.92 15.46
N GLU A 72 5.95 -0.20 16.37
CA GLU A 72 4.90 -0.76 17.24
C GLU A 72 3.73 -1.31 16.41
N ALA A 73 3.27 -0.60 15.39
CA ALA A 73 2.19 -1.08 14.53
C ALA A 73 2.53 -2.40 13.82
N ILE A 74 3.79 -2.58 13.40
CA ILE A 74 4.26 -3.81 12.75
C ILE A 74 4.35 -4.95 13.77
N THR A 75 4.95 -4.73 14.93
CA THR A 75 5.09 -5.78 15.95
C THR A 75 3.72 -6.24 16.46
N ASP A 76 2.80 -5.30 16.68
CA ASP A 76 1.46 -5.58 17.16
C ASP A 76 0.64 -6.32 16.10
N TRP A 77 0.90 -6.08 14.82
CA TRP A 77 0.30 -6.85 13.74
C TRP A 77 0.79 -8.30 13.76
N LEU A 78 2.11 -8.50 13.83
CA LEU A 78 2.71 -9.84 13.85
C LEU A 78 2.27 -10.66 15.05
N ASP A 79 2.24 -10.05 16.24
CA ASP A 79 1.83 -10.74 17.46
C ASP A 79 0.35 -11.13 17.38
N ARG A 80 -0.55 -10.17 17.10
CA ARG A 80 -1.99 -10.44 17.08
C ARG A 80 -2.42 -11.42 15.99
N ARG A 81 -1.81 -11.37 14.80
CA ARG A 81 -2.25 -12.17 13.64
C ARG A 81 -1.51 -13.49 13.50
N HIS A 82 -0.29 -13.58 14.02
CA HIS A 82 0.57 -14.74 13.79
C HIS A 82 1.15 -15.31 15.09
N GLN A 83 0.81 -14.76 16.26
CA GLN A 83 1.38 -15.14 17.55
C GLN A 83 2.91 -15.05 17.54
N TRP A 84 3.44 -14.15 16.71
CA TRP A 84 4.86 -13.96 16.54
C TRP A 84 5.30 -12.66 17.22
N ARG A 85 5.86 -12.82 18.42
CA ARG A 85 6.38 -11.70 19.20
C ARG A 85 7.78 -11.30 18.71
N ALA A 86 7.81 -10.37 17.75
CA ALA A 86 9.05 -9.81 17.24
C ALA A 86 9.75 -8.96 18.31
N LEU A 87 11.01 -9.27 18.61
CA LEU A 87 11.84 -8.50 19.53
C LEU A 87 12.46 -7.31 18.79
N ILE A 88 11.99 -6.09 19.08
CA ILE A 88 12.65 -4.88 18.60
C ILE A 88 13.65 -4.42 19.65
N ARG A 89 14.94 -4.48 19.32
CA ARG A 89 15.99 -3.85 20.11
C ARG A 89 15.88 -2.33 19.96
N ARG A 90 15.26 -1.68 20.94
CA ARG A 90 15.30 -0.21 21.08
C ARG A 90 16.77 0.19 21.26
N GLY A 91 17.36 0.88 20.27
CA GLY A 91 18.71 1.46 20.41
C GLY A 91 19.72 1.21 19.30
N LEU A 92 19.41 0.49 18.20
CA LEU A 92 20.28 0.57 17.01
C LEU A 92 20.08 1.92 16.32
N ARG A 93 20.81 2.93 16.81
CA ARG A 93 21.16 4.10 16.02
C ARG A 93 22.00 3.57 14.86
N ILE A 94 21.45 3.54 13.65
CA ILE A 94 22.28 3.53 12.45
C ILE A 94 23.01 4.86 12.50
N ALA A 95 24.26 4.85 12.92
CA ALA A 95 25.17 5.96 12.67
C ALA A 95 25.31 6.05 11.15
N LEU A 96 24.59 6.99 10.53
CA LEU A 96 25.00 7.50 9.24
C LEU A 96 26.28 8.29 9.48
N ILE A 97 27.37 7.75 8.94
CA ILE A 97 28.59 8.50 8.62
C ILE A 97 28.22 9.51 7.52
#